data_AF-A0AAU1G151-F1
#
_entry.id   AF-A0AAU1G151-F1
#
_cell.length_a   1.000
_cell.length_b   1.000
_cell.length_c   1.000
_cell.angle_alpha   90.00
_cell.angle_beta   90.00
_cell.angle_gamma   90.00
#
_symmetry.space_group_name_H-M   'P 1'
#
loop_
_entity.id
_entity.type
_entity.pdbx_description
1 polymer ?
#
loop_
_entity_poly.entity_id
_entity_poly.type
_entity_poly.pdbx_seq_one_letter_code
_entity_poly.pdbx_strand_id
1 'polypeptide(L)'
;MSYTVLPRTGPAPALRGRIGTGFSPVPHRYRLYLSADCPRSRQVTGALALLGIEDSVGATVLGDDTAAPGHTELRLAYEAAGHHFDGTRTVPALVDTWSGRVVSDHAPDILDDLRFLASHPAFRTGS
;
A
#
# COMPACT_ATOMS: atom_id res chain seq x y z
N MET A 1 -26.24 -24.28 18.46
CA MET A 1 -25.90 -24.42 17.03
C MET A 1 -24.48 -23.94 16.84
N SER A 2 -23.50 -24.86 16.94
CA SER A 2 -22.08 -24.53 16.78
C SER A 2 -21.74 -24.70 15.31
N TYR A 3 -21.46 -23.61 14.60
CA TYR A 3 -20.86 -23.71 13.27
C TYR A 3 -19.36 -23.88 13.45
N THR A 4 -18.84 -25.03 13.03
CA THR A 4 -17.39 -25.23 12.90
C THR A 4 -16.92 -24.38 11.73
N VAL A 5 -16.19 -23.30 12.01
CA VAL A 5 -15.45 -22.57 10.99
C VAL A 5 -14.31 -23.49 10.53
N LEU A 6 -14.47 -24.07 9.34
CA LEU A 6 -13.37 -24.80 8.70
C LEU A 6 -12.24 -23.80 8.41
N PRO A 7 -10.97 -24.12 8.73
CA PRO A 7 -9.85 -23.30 8.32
C PRO A 7 -9.85 -23.20 6.79
N ARG A 8 -9.86 -21.98 6.27
CA ARG A 8 -9.85 -21.73 4.83
C ARG A 8 -8.43 -21.94 4.32
N THR A 9 -8.08 -23.17 3.96
CA THR A 9 -6.79 -23.53 3.33
C THR A 9 -6.78 -23.12 1.85
N GLY A 10 -7.11 -21.86 1.57
CA GLY A 10 -6.95 -21.25 0.25
C GLY A 10 -5.86 -20.19 0.33
N PRO A 11 -5.22 -19.82 -0.81
CA PRO A 11 -4.30 -18.69 -0.81
C PRO A 11 -5.01 -17.46 -0.23
N ALA A 12 -4.29 -16.72 0.62
CA ALA A 12 -4.81 -15.47 1.18
C ALA A 12 -5.33 -14.59 0.04
N PRO A 13 -6.54 -14.00 0.16
CA PRO A 13 -7.08 -13.15 -0.88
C PRO A 13 -6.08 -12.02 -1.18
N ALA A 14 -5.83 -11.79 -2.47
CA ALA A 14 -4.90 -10.76 -2.91
C ALA A 14 -5.38 -9.37 -2.46
N LEU A 15 -4.46 -8.56 -1.93
CA LEU A 15 -4.76 -7.18 -1.55
C LEU A 15 -4.81 -6.34 -2.82
N ARG A 16 -6.03 -6.07 -3.29
CA ARG A 16 -6.35 -5.42 -4.58
C ARG A 16 -7.36 -4.27 -4.39
N GLY A 17 -7.34 -3.63 -3.22
CA GLY A 17 -8.13 -2.42 -2.98
C GLY A 17 -7.72 -1.31 -3.94
N ARG A 18 -8.69 -0.49 -4.37
CA ARG A 18 -8.48 0.58 -5.35
C ARG A 18 -8.92 1.93 -4.79
N ILE A 19 -8.08 2.95 -5.01
CA ILE A 19 -8.45 4.33 -4.70
C ILE A 19 -9.55 4.80 -5.64
N GLY A 20 -10.57 5.47 -5.11
CA GLY A 20 -11.73 5.97 -5.86
C GLY A 20 -12.93 5.02 -5.88
N THR A 21 -12.75 3.72 -5.68
CA THR A 21 -13.85 2.72 -5.67
C THR A 21 -14.21 2.20 -4.29
N GLY A 22 -13.51 2.65 -3.25
CA GLY A 22 -13.70 2.22 -1.86
C GLY A 22 -12.79 2.93 -0.87
N PHE A 23 -11.67 3.48 -1.34
CA PHE A 23 -10.79 4.35 -0.56
C PHE A 23 -10.81 5.78 -1.15
N SER A 24 -11.16 6.77 -0.34
CA SER A 24 -11.32 8.16 -0.81
C SER A 24 -9.98 8.83 -1.13
N PRO A 25 -9.82 9.48 -2.30
CA PRO A 25 -8.59 10.14 -2.72
C PRO A 25 -8.33 11.42 -1.91
N VAL A 26 -7.72 11.27 -0.75
CA VAL A 26 -7.39 12.37 0.18
C VAL A 26 -5.88 12.54 0.29
N PRO A 27 -5.32 13.75 0.08
CA PRO A 27 -3.89 14.00 0.28
C PRO A 27 -3.43 13.62 1.69
N HIS A 28 -2.20 13.14 1.80
CA HIS A 28 -1.55 12.69 3.04
C HIS A 28 -2.23 11.50 3.74
N ARG A 29 -3.27 10.90 3.15
CA ARG A 29 -3.93 9.70 3.68
C ARG A 29 -3.15 8.42 3.40
N TYR A 30 -2.44 8.36 2.29
CA TYR A 30 -1.80 7.13 1.83
C TYR A 30 -0.29 7.18 2.06
N ARG A 31 0.26 6.03 2.45
CA ARG A 31 1.70 5.82 2.58
C ARG A 31 2.15 4.61 1.78
N LEU A 32 3.26 4.73 1.07
CA LEU A 32 3.90 3.65 0.35
C LEU A 32 5.10 3.11 1.14
N TYR A 33 5.16 1.79 1.29
CA TYR A 33 6.35 1.09 1.76
C TYR A 33 7.05 0.44 0.57
N LEU A 34 8.32 0.79 0.40
CA LEU A 34 9.15 0.51 -0.76
C LEU A 34 10.45 -0.15 -0.33
N SER A 35 11.21 -0.71 -1.27
CA SER A 35 12.56 -1.25 -1.03
C SER A 35 13.43 -0.88 -2.23
N ALA A 36 14.66 -0.44 -1.98
CA ALA A 36 15.60 -0.03 -3.02
C ALA A 36 15.95 -1.19 -3.97
N ASP A 37 16.03 -2.42 -3.44
CA ASP A 37 16.41 -3.63 -4.19
C ASP A 37 15.27 -4.23 -5.01
N CYS A 38 14.02 -3.77 -4.82
CA CYS A 38 12.87 -4.27 -5.55
C CYS A 38 12.62 -3.45 -6.84
N PRO A 39 12.68 -4.06 -8.04
CA PRO A 39 12.38 -3.36 -9.30
C PRO A 39 10.98 -2.72 -9.33
N ARG A 40 9.98 -3.39 -8.75
CA ARG A 40 8.61 -2.87 -8.67
C ARG A 40 8.52 -1.63 -7.77
N SER A 41 9.23 -1.63 -6.65
CA SER A 41 9.30 -0.46 -5.77
C SER A 41 9.97 0.73 -6.46
N ARG A 42 11.05 0.48 -7.22
CA ARG A 42 11.72 1.54 -8.01
C ARG A 42 10.80 2.13 -9.09
N GLN A 43 9.97 1.32 -9.74
CA GLN A 43 8.96 1.82 -10.67
C GLN A 43 7.95 2.74 -9.98
N VAL A 44 7.48 2.36 -8.78
CA VAL A 44 6.56 3.18 -7.98
C VAL A 44 7.22 4.47 -7.51
N THR A 45 8.47 4.43 -7.03
CA THR A 45 9.25 5.63 -6.69
C THR A 45 9.37 6.57 -7.89
N GLY A 46 9.74 6.05 -9.06
CA GLY A 46 9.83 6.84 -10.28
C GLY A 46 8.49 7.46 -10.67
N ALA A 47 7.39 6.72 -10.51
CA ALA A 47 6.05 7.24 -10.79
C ALA A 47 5.64 8.38 -9.84
N LEU A 48 5.93 8.28 -8.53
CA LEU A 48 5.66 9.37 -7.58
C LEU A 48 6.33 10.68 -8.02
N ALA A 49 7.63 10.61 -8.36
CA ALA A 49 8.42 11.75 -8.80
C ALA A 49 7.94 12.31 -10.14
N LEU A 50 7.69 11.45 -11.13
CA LEU A 50 7.19 11.87 -12.44
C LEU A 50 5.81 12.51 -12.39
N LEU A 51 4.96 12.08 -11.44
CA LEU A 51 3.62 12.63 -11.25
C LEU A 51 3.61 13.86 -10.33
N GLY A 52 4.72 14.18 -9.65
CA GLY A 52 4.82 15.34 -8.76
C GLY A 52 3.93 15.24 -7.51
N ILE A 53 3.65 14.03 -7.02
CA ILE A 53 2.75 13.80 -5.87
C ILE A 53 3.47 13.33 -4.60
N GLU A 54 4.79 13.43 -4.56
CA GLU A 54 5.64 13.01 -3.42
C GLU A 54 5.26 13.72 -2.10
N ASP A 55 4.85 14.98 -2.18
CA ASP A 55 4.40 15.73 -1.00
C ASP A 55 3.03 15.26 -0.49
N SER A 56 2.18 14.73 -1.39
CA SER A 56 0.82 14.30 -1.07
C SER A 56 0.72 12.82 -0.69
N VAL A 57 1.64 11.97 -1.16
CA VAL A 57 1.68 10.54 -0.87
C VAL A 57 3.00 10.22 -0.21
N GLY A 58 2.98 10.02 1.11
CA GLY A 58 4.19 9.71 1.85
C GLY A 58 4.81 8.40 1.39
N ALA A 59 6.14 8.35 1.31
CA ALA A 59 6.87 7.13 0.98
C ALA A 59 7.90 6.79 2.07
N THR A 60 8.06 5.50 2.36
CA THR A 60 9.06 4.97 3.28
C THR A 60 9.82 3.87 2.56
N VAL A 61 11.11 4.09 2.36
CA VAL A 61 12.01 3.07 1.82
C VAL A 61 12.52 2.22 2.97
N LEU A 62 12.20 0.93 2.94
CA LEU A 62 12.67 -0.06 3.90
C LEU A 62 14.12 -0.42 3.58
N GLY A 63 14.98 -0.34 4.59
CA GLY A 63 16.32 -0.89 4.55
C GLY A 63 16.36 -2.37 4.93
N ASP A 64 17.56 -2.94 4.95
CA ASP A 64 17.79 -4.35 5.27
C ASP A 64 17.51 -4.71 6.74
N ASP A 65 17.55 -3.71 7.63
CA ASP A 65 17.26 -3.90 9.05
C ASP A 65 15.76 -4.17 9.27
N THR A 66 15.41 -5.45 9.39
CA THR A 66 14.04 -5.91 9.66
C THR A 66 13.49 -5.48 11.03
N ALA A 67 14.34 -5.02 11.95
CA ALA A 67 13.92 -4.48 13.25
C ALA A 67 13.54 -2.99 13.18
N ALA A 68 13.84 -2.31 12.07
CA ALA A 68 13.50 -0.92 11.88
C ALA A 68 11.97 -0.69 11.98
N PRO A 69 11.53 0.49 12.48
CA PRO A 69 10.11 0.76 12.73
C PRO A 69 9.25 0.58 11.48
N GLY A 70 9.76 0.94 10.29
CA GLY A 70 9.01 0.78 9.04
C GLY A 70 8.62 -0.67 8.71
N HIS A 71 9.45 -1.65 9.05
CA HIS A 71 9.11 -3.08 8.89
C HIS A 71 8.02 -3.51 9.87
N THR A 72 8.07 -2.99 11.10
CA THR A 72 7.05 -3.25 12.11
C THR A 72 5.71 -2.62 11.72
N GLU A 73 5.70 -1.37 11.26
CA GLU A 73 4.50 -0.70 10.76
C GLU A 73 3.88 -1.45 9.59
N LEU A 74 4.69 -1.83 8.59
CA LEU A 74 4.21 -2.58 7.43
C LEU A 74 3.62 -3.93 7.85
N ARG A 75 4.26 -4.64 8.78
CA ARG A 75 3.75 -5.89 9.33
C ARG A 75 2.36 -5.70 9.95
N LEU A 76 2.21 -4.71 10.82
CA LEU A 76 0.93 -4.41 11.47
C LEU A 76 -0.14 -4.05 10.44
N ALA A 77 0.23 -3.35 9.37
CA ALA A 77 -0.70 -3.01 8.30
C ALA A 77 -1.21 -4.21 7.50
N TYR A 78 -0.34 -5.20 7.24
CA TYR A 78 -0.76 -6.47 6.62
C TYR A 78 -1.68 -7.27 7.56
N GLU A 79 -1.34 -7.35 8.86
CA GLU A 79 -2.16 -8.03 9.87
C GLU A 79 -3.56 -7.39 9.98
N ALA A 80 -3.63 -6.06 9.97
CA ALA A 80 -4.88 -5.31 10.04
C ALA A 80 -5.76 -5.47 8.78
N ALA A 81 -5.16 -5.76 7.63
CA ALA A 81 -5.89 -6.01 6.38
C ALA A 81 -6.63 -7.36 6.37
N GLY A 82 -6.26 -8.31 7.24
CA GLY A 82 -7.02 -9.55 7.45
C GLY A 82 -6.28 -10.63 8.26
N HIS A 83 -7.03 -11.44 9.01
CA HIS A 83 -6.55 -12.44 9.97
C HIS A 83 -5.72 -13.62 9.41
N HIS A 84 -5.49 -13.69 8.10
CA HIS A 84 -4.78 -14.80 7.44
C HIS A 84 -3.91 -14.31 6.27
N PHE A 85 -3.17 -13.21 6.45
CA PHE A 85 -2.05 -12.96 5.55
C PHE A 85 -0.90 -13.92 5.91
N ASP A 86 -1.02 -15.18 5.47
CA ASP A 86 0.06 -16.19 5.51
C ASP A 86 1.15 -15.91 4.45
N GLY A 87 0.92 -14.91 3.60
CA GLY A 87 1.73 -14.60 2.42
C GLY A 87 2.94 -13.74 2.73
N THR A 88 4.01 -13.96 1.96
CA THR A 88 5.22 -13.13 1.96
C THR A 88 4.86 -11.64 1.96
N ARG A 89 5.38 -10.89 2.95
CA ARG A 89 5.27 -9.42 2.95
C ARG A 89 5.94 -8.92 1.68
N THR A 90 5.17 -8.39 0.75
CA THR A 90 5.72 -7.87 -0.50
C THR A 90 5.80 -6.37 -0.46
N VAL A 91 6.80 -5.86 -1.16
CA VAL A 91 6.94 -4.45 -1.52
C VAL A 91 6.92 -4.38 -3.06
N PRO A 92 6.29 -3.35 -3.64
CA PRO A 92 5.67 -2.19 -3.00
C PRO A 92 4.35 -2.51 -2.29
N ALA A 93 4.05 -1.81 -1.20
CA ALA A 93 2.78 -1.89 -0.49
C ALA A 93 2.19 -0.50 -0.24
N LEU A 94 0.93 -0.32 -0.61
CA LEU A 94 0.15 0.90 -0.39
C LEU A 94 -0.69 0.72 0.87
N VAL A 95 -0.51 1.60 1.85
CA VAL A 95 -1.18 1.57 3.15
C VAL A 95 -2.07 2.79 3.29
N ASP A 96 -3.31 2.56 3.73
CA ASP A 96 -4.22 3.62 4.18
C ASP A 96 -3.92 3.94 5.64
N THR A 97 -3.37 5.11 5.90
CA THR A 97 -2.97 5.52 7.26
C THR A 97 -4.15 5.73 8.20
N TRP A 98 -5.36 5.97 7.68
CA TRP A 98 -6.54 6.15 8.52
C TRP A 98 -7.04 4.83 9.09
N SER A 99 -7.08 3.78 8.26
CA SER A 99 -7.47 2.44 8.71
C SER A 99 -6.30 1.63 9.24
N GLY A 100 -5.07 2.03 8.93
CA GLY A 100 -3.85 1.30 9.26
C GLY A 100 -3.73 -0.02 8.49
N ARG A 101 -4.34 -0.14 7.30
CA ARG A 101 -4.41 -1.40 6.53
C ARG A 101 -3.73 -1.26 5.19
N VAL A 102 -3.15 -2.36 4.70
CA VAL A 102 -2.71 -2.44 3.30
C VAL A 102 -3.94 -2.39 2.39
N VAL A 103 -3.94 -1.42 1.47
CA VAL A 103 -4.92 -1.25 0.39
C VAL A 103 -4.59 -2.20 -0.75
N SER A 104 -3.34 -2.18 -1.21
CA SER A 104 -2.86 -2.99 -2.33
C SER A 104 -1.37 -3.30 -2.19
N ASP A 105 -0.99 -4.49 -2.62
CA ASP A 105 0.40 -4.93 -2.80
C ASP A 105 0.73 -5.19 -4.29
N HIS A 106 -0.20 -4.84 -5.19
CA HIS A 106 -0.05 -5.02 -6.62
C HIS A 106 0.54 -3.77 -7.27
N ALA A 107 1.79 -3.86 -7.72
CA ALA A 107 2.45 -2.72 -8.34
C ALA A 107 1.67 -2.09 -9.53
N PRO A 108 1.07 -2.86 -10.47
CA PRO A 108 0.23 -2.27 -11.52
C PRO A 108 -0.97 -1.47 -11.00
N ASP A 109 -1.74 -2.02 -10.05
CA ASP A 109 -2.88 -1.30 -9.47
C ASP A 109 -2.43 -0.06 -8.70
N ILE A 110 -1.32 -0.16 -7.95
CA ILE A 110 -0.73 0.98 -7.23
C ILE A 110 -0.37 2.09 -8.23
N LEU A 111 0.28 1.75 -9.36
CA LEU A 111 0.64 2.74 -10.37
C LEU A 111 -0.59 3.41 -11.00
N ASP A 112 -1.65 2.65 -11.25
CA ASP A 112 -2.91 3.21 -11.76
C ASP A 112 -3.59 4.12 -10.74
N ASP A 113 -3.56 3.73 -9.46
CA ASP A 113 -4.11 4.54 -8.38
C ASP A 113 -3.29 5.84 -8.19
N LEU A 114 -1.96 5.80 -8.34
CA LEU A 114 -1.13 7.01 -8.33
C LEU A 114 -1.47 7.95 -9.49
N ARG A 115 -1.68 7.42 -10.70
CA ARG A 115 -2.13 8.23 -11.86
C ARG A 115 -3.50 8.83 -11.61
N PHE A 116 -4.41 8.06 -11.03
CA PHE A 116 -5.73 8.54 -10.64
C PHE A 116 -5.61 9.69 -9.62
N LEU A 117 -4.80 9.52 -8.56
CA LEU A 117 -4.54 10.56 -7.58
C LEU A 117 -3.97 11.84 -8.20
N ALA A 118 -2.94 11.74 -9.04
CA ALA A 118 -2.34 12.89 -9.71
C ALA A 118 -3.32 13.67 -10.60
N SER A 119 -4.30 12.97 -11.20
CA SER A 119 -5.37 13.61 -11.97
C SER A 119 -6.44 14.28 -11.09
N HIS A 120 -6.51 13.91 -9.82
CA HIS A 120 -7.55 14.36 -8.90
C HIS A 120 -7.29 15.81 -8.45
N PRO A 121 -8.29 16.71 -8.48
CA PRO A 121 -8.11 18.13 -8.14
C PRO A 121 -7.42 18.39 -6.81
N ALA A 122 -7.68 17.56 -5.80
CA ALA A 122 -7.10 17.68 -4.46
C ALA A 122 -5.56 17.54 -4.42
N PHE A 123 -4.96 16.87 -5.40
CA PHE A 123 -3.52 16.58 -5.46
C PHE A 123 -2.76 17.53 -6.40
N ARG A 124 -3.47 18.46 -7.06
CA ARG A 124 -2.86 19.44 -7.99
C ARG A 124 -2.39 20.73 -7.29
N THR A 125 -2.41 20.77 -5.96
CA THR A 125 -2.12 21.98 -5.20
C THR A 125 -0.61 22.08 -4.96
N GLY A 126 0.08 22.72 -5.91
CA GLY A 126 1.51 22.98 -5.88
C GLY A 126 1.95 23.60 -7.20
N SER A 127 1.58 24.86 -7.42
CA SER A 127 2.10 25.70 -8.50
C SER A 127 2.75 26.94 -7.92
#